data_AF-A0A3L7UCE4-F1
#
_entry.id   AF-A0A3L7UCE4-F1
#
_cell.length_a   1.000
_cell.length_b   1.000
_cell.length_c   1.000
_cell.angle_alpha   90.00
_cell.angle_beta   90.00
_cell.angle_gamma   90.00
#
_symmetry.space_group_name_H-M   'P 1'
#
loop_
_entity.id
_entity.type
_entity.pdbx_description
1 polymer ?
#
loop_
_entity_poly.entity_id
_entity_poly.type
_entity_poly.pdbx_seq_one_letter_code
_entity_poly.pdbx_strand_id
1 'polypeptide(L)'
;MASAYYSAVLKNLPNAKHVFDRFHIVKLMLAIAYYLKEDLGQIWQQPNKTIAGRFLKDWCARARASGIKVLQTMANTLEGHRTGILNWYDFPIPRHAWTRMPCCDNGRGARPLIRPRGHLLP
;
A
#
# COMPACT_ATOMS: atom_id res chain seq x y z
N MET A 1 27.79 6.68 0.37
CA MET A 1 29.04 7.47 0.49
C MET A 1 28.79 8.99 0.66
N ALA A 2 27.63 9.44 1.15
CA ALA A 2 27.35 10.87 1.33
C ALA A 2 27.57 11.38 2.77
N SER A 3 27.43 10.52 3.78
CA SER A 3 27.39 10.95 5.19
C SER A 3 28.68 11.62 5.68
N ALA A 4 29.86 11.06 5.37
CA ALA A 4 31.16 11.63 5.76
C ALA A 4 31.47 12.97 5.07
N TYR A 5 31.13 13.10 3.80
CA TYR A 5 31.24 14.35 3.04
C TYR A 5 30.33 15.43 3.63
N TYR A 6 29.08 15.07 3.94
CA TYR A 6 28.11 15.99 4.55
C TYR A 6 28.59 16.50 5.91
N SER A 7 29.10 15.62 6.77
CA SER A 7 29.65 16.00 8.07
C SER A 7 30.88 16.90 7.94
N ALA A 8 31.75 16.66 6.95
CA ALA A 8 32.93 17.50 6.72
C ALA A 8 32.54 18.90 6.21
N VAL A 9 31.54 18.99 5.33
CA VAL A 9 31.04 20.27 4.80
C VAL A 9 30.36 21.08 5.90
N LEU A 10 29.48 20.47 6.70
CA LEU A 10 28.82 21.16 7.83
C LEU A 10 29.81 21.65 8.89
N LYS A 11 30.88 20.89 9.13
CA LYS A 11 31.91 21.24 10.12
C LYS A 11 32.80 22.40 9.66
N ASN A 12 33.12 22.49 8.37
CA ASN A 12 34.02 23.52 7.84
C ASN A 12 33.30 24.76 7.29
N LEU A 13 32.00 24.66 6.97
CA LEU A 13 31.22 25.74 6.36
C LEU A 13 29.84 25.86 7.03
N PRO A 14 29.75 26.43 8.25
CA PRO A 14 28.50 26.48 9.01
C PRO A 14 27.39 27.32 8.36
N ASN A 15 27.72 28.19 7.39
CA ASN A 15 26.76 29.06 6.69
C ASN A 15 26.38 28.57 5.27
N ALA A 16 26.87 27.39 4.83
CA ALA A 16 26.55 26.87 3.51
C ALA A 16 25.10 26.37 3.44
N LYS A 17 24.30 26.92 2.53
CA LYS A 17 22.95 26.42 2.25
C LYS A 17 23.03 25.11 1.48
N HIS A 18 22.63 24.00 2.10
CA HIS A 18 22.52 22.74 1.39
C HIS A 18 21.25 22.71 0.54
N VAL A 19 21.41 22.70 -0.78
CA VAL A 19 20.30 22.65 -1.73
C VAL A 19 20.21 21.25 -2.31
N PHE A 20 19.09 20.57 -2.07
CA PHE A 20 18.76 19.34 -2.78
C PHE A 20 18.16 19.67 -4.15
N ASP A 21 18.70 19.07 -5.19
CA ASP A 21 18.18 19.23 -6.53
C ASP A 21 16.82 18.52 -6.71
N ARG A 22 15.98 19.05 -7.61
CA ARG A 22 14.65 18.52 -7.92
C ARG A 22 14.67 17.04 -8.28
N PHE A 23 15.65 16.57 -9.05
CA PHE A 23 15.74 15.17 -9.47
C PHE A 23 15.95 14.24 -8.27
N HIS A 24 16.74 14.65 -7.27
CA HIS A 24 16.95 13.86 -6.06
C HIS A 24 15.67 13.74 -5.24
N ILE A 25 14.90 14.83 -5.12
CA ILE A 25 13.62 14.84 -4.41
C ILE A 25 12.62 13.90 -5.11
N VAL A 26 12.47 14.01 -6.43
CA VAL A 26 11.55 13.17 -7.20
C VAL A 26 11.93 11.69 -7.12
N LYS A 27 13.22 11.36 -7.22
CA LYS A 27 13.71 9.98 -7.11
C LYS A 27 13.41 9.38 -5.73
N LEU A 28 13.59 10.16 -4.66
CA LEU A 28 13.28 9.73 -3.30
C LEU A 28 11.77 9.47 -3.11
N MET A 29 10.92 10.38 -3.61
CA MET A 29 9.46 10.23 -3.53
C MET A 29 8.98 8.98 -4.27
N LEU A 30 9.53 8.74 -5.47
CA LEU A 30 9.18 7.57 -6.28
C LEU A 30 9.60 6.26 -5.60
N ALA A 31 10.78 6.22 -5.00
CA ALA A 31 11.26 5.06 -4.24
C ALA A 31 10.30 4.74 -3.08
N ILE A 32 9.92 5.75 -2.28
CA ILE A 32 8.97 5.57 -1.16
C ILE A 32 7.64 5.03 -1.64
N ALA A 33 7.10 5.60 -2.73
CA ALA A 33 5.85 5.14 -3.31
C ALA A 33 5.90 3.69 -3.81
N TYR A 34 7.02 3.31 -4.43
CA TYR A 34 7.24 1.94 -4.88
C TYR A 34 7.26 0.96 -3.70
N TYR A 35 8.04 1.25 -2.65
CA TYR A 35 8.13 0.38 -1.49
C TYR A 35 6.78 0.21 -0.79
N LEU A 36 6.04 1.31 -0.58
CA LEU A 36 4.73 1.24 0.08
C LEU A 36 3.68 0.48 -0.76
N LYS A 37 3.76 0.57 -2.09
CA LYS A 37 2.92 -0.23 -2.98
C LYS A 37 3.21 -1.72 -2.83
N GLU A 38 4.47 -2.13 -2.82
CA GLU A 38 4.85 -3.55 -2.68
C GLU A 38 4.48 -4.09 -1.30
N ASP A 39 4.76 -3.31 -0.25
CA ASP A 39 4.45 -3.65 1.13
C ASP A 39 2.94 -3.94 1.31
N LEU A 40 2.07 -3.16 0.67
CA LEU A 40 0.62 -3.41 0.72
C LEU A 40 0.24 -4.82 0.21
N GLY A 41 0.97 -5.36 -0.78
CA GLY A 41 0.74 -6.71 -1.29
C GLY A 41 1.00 -7.81 -0.26
N GLN A 42 1.80 -7.55 0.77
CA GLN A 42 2.07 -8.47 1.86
C GLN A 42 0.88 -8.65 2.81
N ILE A 43 -0.18 -7.83 2.68
CA ILE A 43 -1.36 -7.96 3.51
C ILE A 43 -1.93 -9.36 3.41
N TRP A 44 -1.99 -9.97 2.22
CA TRP A 44 -2.55 -11.30 1.99
C TRP A 44 -1.65 -12.46 2.41
N GLN A 45 -0.41 -12.15 2.79
CA GLN A 45 0.56 -13.15 3.26
C GLN A 45 0.56 -13.27 4.79
N GLN A 46 -0.22 -12.44 5.49
CA GLN A 46 -0.27 -12.47 6.95
C GLN A 46 -0.98 -13.74 7.46
N PRO A 47 -0.53 -14.32 8.59
CA PRO A 47 -1.01 -15.61 9.07
C PRO A 47 -2.43 -15.57 9.65
N ASN A 48 -2.90 -14.41 10.13
CA ASN A 48 -4.23 -14.28 10.71
C ASN A 48 -4.80 -12.86 10.54
N LYS A 49 -6.13 -12.77 10.67
CA LYS A 49 -6.92 -11.52 10.53
C LYS A 49 -6.46 -10.41 11.47
N THR A 50 -6.04 -10.75 12.69
CA THR A 50 -5.62 -9.77 13.69
C THR A 50 -4.29 -9.11 13.31
N ILE A 51 -3.32 -9.90 12.83
CA ILE A 51 -2.03 -9.42 12.34
C ILE A 51 -2.24 -8.63 11.05
N ALA A 52 -3.08 -9.09 10.13
CA ALA A 52 -3.44 -8.33 8.92
C ALA A 52 -4.08 -6.98 9.27
N GLY A 53 -4.93 -6.93 10.31
CA GLY A 53 -5.56 -5.69 10.79
C GLY A 53 -4.57 -4.71 11.42
N ARG A 54 -3.54 -5.20 12.11
CA ARG A 54 -2.44 -4.36 12.61
C ARG A 54 -1.58 -3.87 11.46
N PHE A 55 -1.19 -4.77 10.55
CA PHE A 55 -0.42 -4.45 9.36
C PHE A 55 -1.08 -3.32 8.54
N LEU A 56 -2.39 -3.42 8.28
CA LEU A 56 -3.12 -2.40 7.55
C LEU A 56 -3.12 -1.05 8.27
N LYS A 57 -3.28 -1.06 9.60
CA LYS A 57 -3.21 0.16 10.42
C LYS A 57 -1.81 0.81 10.34
N ASP A 58 -0.76 0.00 10.45
CA ASP A 58 0.62 0.47 10.38
C ASP A 58 0.97 0.99 8.98
N TRP A 59 0.49 0.32 7.94
CA TRP A 59 0.64 0.77 6.56
C TRP A 59 -0.03 2.13 6.35
N CYS A 60 -1.27 2.32 6.83
CA CYS A 60 -1.95 3.62 6.74
C CYS A 60 -1.20 4.73 7.49
N ALA A 61 -0.61 4.42 8.64
CA ALA A 61 0.24 5.37 9.37
C ALA A 61 1.50 5.75 8.58
N ARG A 62 2.21 4.77 8.00
CA ARG A 62 3.38 5.00 7.13
C ARG A 62 3.02 5.82 5.89
N ALA A 63 1.92 5.48 5.23
CA ALA A 63 1.41 6.20 4.07
C ALA A 63 1.10 7.66 4.40
N ARG A 64 0.54 7.94 5.59
CA ARG A 64 0.30 9.32 6.05
C ARG A 64 1.59 10.08 6.34
N ALA A 65 2.54 9.45 7.02
CA ALA A 65 3.85 10.02 7.34
C ALA A 65 4.72 10.29 6.10
N SER A 66 4.45 9.64 4.96
CA SER A 66 5.20 9.85 3.71
C SER A 66 5.07 11.26 3.11
N GLY A 67 4.01 12.00 3.46
CA GLY A 67 3.71 13.31 2.88
C GLY A 67 3.23 13.28 1.42
N ILE A 68 3.09 12.11 0.81
CA ILE A 68 2.64 11.95 -0.58
C ILE A 68 1.12 11.87 -0.63
N LYS A 69 0.47 12.90 -1.20
CA LYS A 69 -1.01 13.01 -1.25
C LYS A 69 -1.70 11.77 -1.81
N VAL A 70 -1.15 11.15 -2.85
CA VAL A 70 -1.73 9.95 -3.47
C VAL A 70 -1.80 8.78 -2.47
N LEU A 71 -0.73 8.56 -1.70
CA LEU A 71 -0.68 7.51 -0.68
C LEU A 71 -1.59 7.81 0.51
N GLN A 72 -1.72 9.08 0.89
CA GLN A 72 -2.66 9.52 1.92
C GLN A 72 -4.11 9.26 1.54
N THR A 73 -4.49 9.57 0.29
CA THR A 73 -5.83 9.26 -0.23
C THR A 73 -6.09 7.76 -0.18
N MET A 74 -5.11 6.95 -0.61
CA MET A 74 -5.21 5.50 -0.57
C MET A 74 -5.37 4.97 0.86
N ALA A 75 -4.64 5.52 1.84
CA ALA A 75 -4.79 5.15 3.25
C ALA A 75 -6.21 5.42 3.78
N ASN A 76 -6.80 6.56 3.40
CA ASN A 76 -8.18 6.88 3.79
C ASN A 76 -9.19 5.92 3.15
N THR A 77 -9.02 5.58 1.88
CA THR A 77 -9.85 4.59 1.19
C THR A 77 -9.74 3.21 1.86
N LEU A 78 -8.53 2.76 2.17
CA LEU A 78 -8.29 1.47 2.81
C LEU A 78 -8.85 1.39 4.23
N GLU A 79 -8.81 2.48 4.99
CA GLU A 79 -9.47 2.52 6.30
C GLU A 79 -10.99 2.41 6.20
N GLY A 80 -11.61 3.08 5.22
CA GLY A 80 -13.04 2.95 4.95
C GLY A 80 -13.46 1.52 4.58
N HIS A 81 -12.60 0.79 3.87
CA HIS A 81 -12.84 -0.59 3.44
C HIS A 81 -12.20 -1.67 4.36
N ARG A 82 -11.66 -1.28 5.52
CA ARG A 82 -10.93 -2.17 6.42
C ARG A 82 -11.69 -3.45 6.77
N THR A 83 -12.98 -3.34 7.04
CA THR A 83 -13.84 -4.48 7.37
C THR A 83 -13.93 -5.47 6.21
N GLY A 84 -14.17 -4.99 4.99
CA GLY A 84 -14.25 -5.82 3.79
C GLY A 84 -12.92 -6.51 3.47
N ILE A 85 -11.80 -5.81 3.62
CA ILE A 85 -10.46 -6.37 3.42
C ILE A 85 -10.18 -7.49 4.43
N LEU A 86 -10.50 -7.28 5.70
CA LEU A 86 -10.27 -8.27 6.75
C LEU A 86 -11.23 -9.46 6.69
N ASN A 87 -12.42 -9.30 6.11
CA ASN A 87 -13.38 -10.39 5.92
C ASN A 87 -12.89 -11.47 4.94
N TRP A 88 -11.91 -11.16 4.08
CA TRP A 88 -11.27 -12.16 3.21
C TRP A 88 -10.63 -13.32 4.01
N TYR A 89 -10.18 -13.05 5.24
CA TYR A 89 -9.61 -14.07 6.12
C TYR A 89 -10.64 -15.06 6.68
N ASP A 90 -11.89 -14.62 6.85
CA ASP A 90 -12.97 -15.49 7.34
C ASP A 90 -13.54 -16.37 6.20
N PHE A 91 -13.47 -15.86 4.97
CA PHE A 91 -13.94 -16.54 3.76
C PHE A 91 -12.81 -16.65 2.72
N PRO A 92 -11.76 -17.45 2.98
CA PRO A 92 -10.66 -17.58 2.06
C PRO A 92 -11.16 -18.16 0.74
N ILE A 93 -10.92 -17.44 -0.36
CA ILE A 93 -11.19 -17.96 -1.70
C ILE A 93 -10.24 -19.13 -1.94
N PRO A 94 -10.75 -20.35 -2.21
CA PRO A 94 -9.90 -21.53 -2.41
C PRO A 94 -8.89 -21.31 -3.53
N ARG A 95 -7.67 -21.84 -3.38
CA ARG A 95 -6.58 -21.69 -4.37
C ARG A 95 -6.99 -22.06 -5.81
N HIS A 96 -7.90 -23.02 -5.97
CA HIS A 96 -8.42 -23.47 -7.27
C HIS A 96 -9.45 -22.53 -7.91
N ALA A 97 -10.01 -21.57 -7.16
CA ALA A 97 -10.90 -20.55 -7.69
C ALA A 97 -10.11 -19.42 -8.39
N TRP A 98 -8.86 -19.17 -7.97
CA TRP A 98 -7.95 -18.22 -8.63
C TRP A 98 -7.51 -18.67 -10.03
N THR A 99 -7.40 -19.97 -10.27
CA THR A 99 -7.05 -20.55 -11.59
C THR A 99 -8.16 -20.38 -12.63
N ARG A 100 -9.37 -20.01 -12.20
CA ARG A 100 -10.54 -19.79 -13.06
C ARG A 100 -10.94 -18.30 -13.12
N MET A 101 -10.21 -17.43 -12.43
CA MET A 101 -10.35 -15.98 -12.53
C MET A 101 -9.38 -15.48 -13.60
N PRO A 102 -9.86 -14.92 -14.73
CA PRO A 102 -8.98 -14.26 -15.69
C PRO A 102 -8.56 -12.93 -15.08
N CYS A 103 -7.47 -12.93 -14.32
CA CYS A 103 -6.83 -11.70 -13.91
C CYS A 103 -5.66 -11.46 -14.86
N CYS A 104 -5.81 -10.40 -15.66
CA CYS A 104 -4.89 -9.86 -16.67
C CYS A 104 -5.08 -10.40 -18.10
N ASP A 105 -6.19 -10.04 -18.74
CA ASP A 105 -6.08 -9.52 -20.11
C ASP A 105 -6.77 -8.16 -20.21
N ASN A 106 -6.16 -7.29 -20.98
CA ASN A 106 -6.33 -5.86 -20.99
C ASN A 106 -7.62 -5.47 -21.72
N GLY A 107 -8.59 -4.90 -20.99
CA GLY A 107 -9.67 -4.11 -21.59
C GLY A 107 -11.00 -4.82 -21.80
N ARG A 108 -12.06 -4.08 -21.43
CA ARG A 108 -13.50 -4.29 -21.66
C ARG A 108 -14.23 -5.23 -20.68
N GLY A 109 -14.72 -4.59 -19.61
CA GLY A 109 -16.08 -4.79 -19.08
C GLY A 109 -16.37 -6.11 -18.36
N ALA A 110 -16.49 -6.07 -17.03
CA ALA A 110 -17.23 -7.08 -16.30
C ALA A 110 -17.91 -6.48 -15.08
N ARG A 111 -19.24 -6.66 -15.00
CA ARG A 111 -20.13 -6.22 -13.91
C ARG A 111 -19.83 -6.99 -12.62
N PRO A 112 -20.12 -6.41 -11.44
CA PRO A 112 -19.99 -7.13 -10.18
C PRO A 112 -21.05 -8.24 -10.08
N LEU A 113 -20.61 -9.48 -9.90
CA LEU A 113 -21.47 -10.59 -9.48
C LEU A 113 -21.66 -10.51 -7.95
N ILE A 114 -22.57 -9.64 -7.52
CA ILE A 114 -23.20 -9.73 -6.20
C ILE A 114 -24.60 -10.30 -6.46
N ARG A 115 -24.78 -11.63 -6.29
CA ARG A 115 -26.12 -12.18 -6.08
C ARG A 115 -26.29 -12.44 -4.58
N PRO A 116 -27.25 -11.79 -3.89
CA PRO A 116 -27.62 -12.20 -2.56
C PRO A 116 -28.29 -13.58 -2.65
N ARG A 117 -27.87 -14.53 -1.80
CA ARG A 117 -28.60 -15.78 -1.55
C ARG A 117 -29.95 -15.42 -0.94
N GLY A 118 -30.99 -15.36 -1.77
CA GLY A 118 -32.37 -15.45 -1.31
C GLY A 118 -32.68 -16.90 -0.99
N HIS A 119 -32.86 -17.18 0.30
CA HIS A 119 -33.60 -18.34 0.79
C HIS A 119 -35.00 -18.34 0.16
N LEU A 120 -35.43 -19.49 -0.36
CA LEU A 120 -36.85 -19.84 -0.44
C LEU A 120 -36.96 -21.32 -0.10
N LEU A 121 -37.45 -21.55 1.12
CA LEU A 121 -38.28 -22.68 1.53
C LEU A 121 -39.68 -22.07 1.80
N PRO A 122 -40.77 -22.83 1.77
CA PRO A 122 -40.94 -24.21 1.27
C PRO A 122 -41.49 -24.27 -0.17
#